data_AF-A0A0P9RVC2-F1
#
_entry.id   AF-A0A0P9RVC2-F1
#
_cell.length_a   1.000
_cell.length_b   1.000
_cell.length_c   1.000
_cell.angle_alpha   90.00
_cell.angle_beta   90.00
_cell.angle_gamma   90.00
#
_symmetry.space_group_name_H-M   'P 1'
#
loop_
_entity.id
_entity.type
_entity.pdbx_description
1 polymer ?
#
loop_
_entity_poly.entity_id
_entity_poly.type
_entity_poly.pdbx_seq_one_letter_code
_entity_poly.pdbx_strand_id
1 'polypeptide(L)' 'MSSARLGDKHACPLPGHGTTPIASASDDVNINGMGAARVGDTCGCGAVITTGFPSILVNGRPMAHLVWCF' A
#
# COMPACT_ATOMS: atom_id res chain seq x y z
N MET A 1 8.70 10.39 4.41
CA MET A 1 7.94 9.42 3.58
C MET A 1 6.47 9.59 3.90
N SER A 2 5.59 9.55 2.89
CA SER A 2 4.13 9.62 3.10
C SER A 2 3.57 8.24 3.43
N SER A 3 2.53 8.21 4.26
CA SER A 3 1.75 6.99 4.52
C SER A 3 0.90 6.66 3.30
N ALA A 4 0.96 5.40 2.86
CA ALA A 4 0.18 4.93 1.74
C ALA A 4 -1.25 4.57 2.16
N ARG A 5 -2.20 4.76 1.25
CA ARG A 5 -3.63 4.52 1.45
C ARG A 5 -4.26 3.81 0.25
N LEU A 6 -5.45 3.27 0.46
CA LEU A 6 -6.27 2.70 -0.60
C LEU A 6 -6.36 3.67 -1.79
N GLY A 7 -6.15 3.17 -3.00
CA GLY A 7 -6.17 3.99 -4.22
C GLY A 7 -4.87 4.74 -4.54
N ASP A 8 -3.88 4.78 -3.64
CA ASP A 8 -2.59 5.39 -3.96
C ASP A 8 -1.93 4.67 -5.13
N LYS A 9 -1.33 5.44 -6.02
CA LYS A 9 -0.74 4.93 -7.26
C LYS A 9 0.67 4.42 -7.03
N HIS A 10 0.93 3.22 -7.50
CA HIS A 10 2.24 2.61 -7.59
C HIS A 10 2.62 2.40 -9.06
N ALA A 11 3.85 2.73 -9.44
CA ALA A 11 4.40 2.40 -10.74
C ALA A 11 5.09 1.04 -10.68
N CYS A 12 4.45 0.02 -11.26
CA CYS A 12 5.02 -1.32 -11.33
C CYS A 12 6.15 -1.32 -12.37
N PRO A 13 7.37 -1.80 -12.02
CA PRO A 13 8.50 -1.82 -12.96
C PRO A 13 8.34 -2.87 -14.07
N LEU A 14 7.34 -3.76 -13.97
CA LEU A 14 7.07 -4.77 -14.98
C LEU A 14 6.52 -4.10 -16.27
N PRO A 15 7.13 -4.36 -17.44
CA PRO A 15 6.64 -3.86 -18.71
C PRO A 15 5.18 -4.27 -18.94
N GLY A 16 4.32 -3.30 -19.24
CA GLY A 16 2.89 -3.54 -19.50
C GLY A 16 1.96 -3.42 -18.27
N HIS A 17 2.49 -3.36 -17.04
CA HIS A 17 1.67 -3.15 -15.84
C HIS A 17 1.40 -1.67 -15.55
N GLY A 18 2.40 -0.81 -15.77
CA GLY A 18 2.26 0.64 -15.62
C GLY A 18 1.92 1.07 -14.19
N THR A 19 1.13 2.14 -14.09
CA THR A 19 0.73 2.72 -12.80
C THR A 19 -0.61 2.18 -12.34
N THR A 20 -0.61 1.38 -11.28
CA THR A 20 -1.83 0.76 -10.71
C THR A 20 -2.10 1.26 -9.29
N PRO A 21 -3.36 1.38 -8.87
CA PRO A 21 -3.71 1.76 -7.50
C PRO A 21 -3.45 0.64 -6.50
N ILE A 22 -3.29 0.96 -5.21
CA ILE A 22 -3.44 0.00 -4.12
C ILE A 22 -4.89 -0.50 -4.09
N ALA A 23 -5.08 -1.82 -4.17
CA ALA A 23 -6.37 -2.47 -4.30
C ALA A 23 -6.94 -2.98 -2.97
N SER A 24 -6.10 -3.23 -1.97
CA SER A 24 -6.52 -3.60 -0.62
C SER A 24 -5.85 -2.74 0.45
N ALA A 25 -6.52 -2.52 1.57
CA ALA A 25 -6.05 -1.71 2.68
C ALA A 25 -6.74 -2.15 3.98
N SER A 26 -6.54 -1.40 5.06
CA SER A 26 -7.31 -1.56 6.30
C SER A 26 -8.75 -1.09 6.15
N ASP A 27 -9.69 -1.82 6.75
CA ASP A 27 -11.13 -1.50 6.75
C ASP A 27 -11.55 -0.59 7.92
N ASP A 28 -10.72 -0.51 8.95
CA ASP A 28 -11.00 0.10 10.26
C ASP A 28 -10.09 1.30 10.61
N VAL A 29 -8.95 1.41 9.93
CA VAL A 29 -7.99 2.51 10.11
C VAL A 29 -7.90 3.29 8.82
N ASN A 30 -8.24 4.58 8.91
CA ASN A 30 -8.32 5.46 7.75
C ASN A 30 -7.24 6.56 7.82
N ILE A 31 -6.67 6.89 6.66
CA ILE A 31 -5.77 8.03 6.46
C ILE A 31 -6.50 9.00 5.52
N ASN A 32 -6.83 10.18 6.02
CA ASN A 32 -7.72 11.17 5.37
C ASN A 32 -8.95 10.51 4.71
N GLY A 33 -9.65 9.64 5.44
CA GLY A 33 -10.89 8.99 4.98
C GLY A 33 -10.72 7.73 4.13
N MET A 34 -9.52 7.46 3.60
CA MET A 34 -9.23 6.25 2.81
C MET A 34 -8.58 5.18 3.69
N GLY A 35 -8.82 3.89 3.45
CA GLY A 35 -8.19 2.81 4.22
C GLY A 35 -6.66 2.90 4.22
N ALA A 36 -6.03 2.67 5.38
CA ALA A 36 -4.57 2.70 5.53
C ALA A 36 -3.93 1.47 4.88
N ALA A 37 -2.97 1.67 3.97
CA ALA A 37 -2.26 0.55 3.35
C ALA A 37 -1.19 -0.01 4.31
N ARG A 38 -0.96 -1.31 4.23
CA ARG A 38 -0.10 -2.09 5.12
C ARG A 38 0.82 -3.01 4.32
N VAL A 39 1.94 -3.40 4.92
CA VAL A 39 2.81 -4.43 4.37
C VAL A 39 2.04 -5.74 4.21
N GLY A 40 1.96 -6.26 3.00
CA GLY A 40 1.19 -7.42 2.57
C GLY A 40 -0.09 -7.09 1.79
N ASP A 41 -0.48 -5.81 1.70
CA ASP A 41 -1.64 -5.41 0.90
C ASP A 41 -1.28 -5.42 -0.59
N THR A 42 -2.29 -5.61 -1.44
CA THR A 42 -2.13 -5.87 -2.87
C THR A 42 -2.33 -4.62 -3.70
N CYS A 43 -1.48 -4.42 -4.70
CA CYS A 43 -1.66 -3.46 -5.78
C CYS A 43 -2.59 -4.02 -6.88
N GLY A 44 -3.14 -3.15 -7.72
CA GLY A 44 -4.04 -3.53 -8.81
C GLY A 44 -3.38 -4.40 -9.89
N CYS A 45 -2.06 -4.38 -9.97
CA CYS A 45 -1.28 -5.29 -10.82
C CYS A 45 -1.06 -6.69 -10.22
N GLY A 46 -1.53 -6.95 -8.99
CA GLY A 46 -1.33 -8.20 -8.25
C GLY A 46 -0.06 -8.25 -7.40
N ALA A 47 0.82 -7.25 -7.50
CA ALA A 47 2.02 -7.14 -6.68
C ALA A 47 1.69 -6.80 -5.22
N VAL A 48 2.58 -7.11 -4.28
CA VAL A 48 2.34 -6.99 -2.83
C VAL A 48 3.26 -5.93 -2.23
N ILE A 49 2.74 -5.12 -1.32
CA ILE A 49 3.55 -4.14 -0.59
C ILE A 49 4.49 -4.88 0.37
N THR A 50 5.80 -4.72 0.19
CA THR A 50 6.80 -5.44 1.02
C THR A 50 7.49 -4.55 2.05
N THR A 51 7.33 -3.22 1.96
CA THR A 51 8.02 -2.26 2.83
C THR A 51 7.05 -1.33 3.55
N GLY A 52 7.42 -0.93 4.76
CA GLY A 52 6.59 -0.09 5.61
C GLY A 52 7.37 0.50 6.78
N PHE A 53 6.67 1.27 7.62
CA PHE A 53 7.21 1.83 8.85
C PHE A 53 7.35 0.75 9.92
N PRO A 54 8.56 0.49 10.44
CA PRO A 54 8.79 -0.61 11.39
C PRO A 54 8.14 -0.35 12.77
N SER A 55 7.93 0.91 13.13
CA SER A 55 7.37 1.32 14.42
C SER A 55 5.86 1.63 14.39
N ILE A 56 5.26 1.73 13.21
CA ILE A 56 3.84 2.08 13.06
C ILE A 56 3.10 0.84 12.58
N LEU A 57 2.32 0.24 13.48
CA LEU A 57 1.50 -0.93 13.18
C LEU A 57 0.05 -0.51 12.98
N VAL A 58 -0.54 -0.99 11.89
CA VAL A 58 -1.96 -0.90 11.59
C VAL A 58 -2.45 -2.34 11.48
N ASN A 59 -3.42 -2.72 12.32
CA ASN A 59 -3.94 -4.11 12.35
C ASN A 59 -2.85 -5.17 12.55
N GLY A 60 -1.88 -4.87 13.40
CA GLY A 60 -0.75 -5.77 13.66
C GLY A 60 0.26 -5.89 12.51
N ARG A 61 0.09 -5.13 11.42
CA ARG A 61 0.98 -5.13 10.25
C ARG A 61 1.65 -3.76 10.10
N PRO A 62 2.91 -3.67 9.65
CA PRO A 62 3.57 -2.40 9.42
C PRO A 62 2.79 -1.52 8.43
N MET A 63 2.58 -0.25 8.77
CA MET A 63 1.97 0.73 7.88
C MET A 63 2.85 0.91 6.65
N ALA A 64 2.27 0.82 5.46
CA ALA A 64 3.01 1.05 4.23
C ALA A 64 3.45 2.51 4.12
N HIS A 65 4.75 2.72 3.88
CA HIS A 65 5.26 3.97 3.35
C HIS A 65 5.32 3.88 1.83
N LEU A 66 5.44 5.03 1.14
CA LEU A 66 5.74 5.19 -0.30
C LEU A 66 5.68 3.89 -1.14
N VAL A 67 4.65 3.78 -1.98
CA VAL A 67 4.22 2.49 -2.55
C VAL A 67 5.29 1.88 -3.47
N TRP A 68 5.95 0.83 -2.98
CA TRP A 68 6.67 -0.15 -3.77
C TRP A 68 6.02 -1.51 -3.56
N CYS A 69 5.22 -1.95 -4.53
CA CYS A 69 4.76 -3.32 -4.61
C CYS A 69 5.75 -4.13 -5.45
N PHE A 70 6.10 -5.34 -5.02
CA PHE A 70 6.93 -6.29 -5.77
C PHE A 70 6.14 -7.57 -6.07
#